data_AF-A0A938VND0-F1
#
_entry.id   AF-A0A938VND0-F1
#
_cell.length_a   1.000
_cell.length_b   1.000
_cell.length_c   1.000
_cell.angle_alpha   90.00
_cell.angle_beta   90.00
_cell.angle_gamma   90.00
#
_symmetry.space_group_name_H-M   'P 1'
#
loop_
_entity.id
_entity.type
_entity.pdbx_description
1 polymer ?
#
loop_
_entity_poly.entity_id
_entity_poly.type
_entity_poly.pdbx_seq_one_letter_code
_entity_poly.pdbx_strand_id
1 'polypeptide(L)'
;MTQPTDPAKRHSAGLTLGPERAFARSYLKSIGYTDADMGRPIVGVAHEWIETMPCNYNHRELARYVKDGIRAAGGMPVEVNTIAISDG
;
A
#
# COMPACT_ATOMS: atom_id res chain seq x y z
N MET A 1 15.45 15.28 12.84
CA MET A 1 14.82 15.21 11.51
C MET A 1 13.38 15.63 11.66
N THR A 2 12.95 16.64 10.90
CA THR A 2 11.62 17.24 11.01
C THR A 2 10.56 16.28 10.47
N GLN A 3 9.46 16.15 11.20
CA GLN A 3 8.30 15.37 10.77
C GLN A 3 7.82 15.84 9.38
N PRO A 4 7.21 14.95 8.56
CA PRO A 4 6.64 15.37 7.29
C PRO A 4 5.62 16.48 7.49
N THR A 5 5.65 17.47 6.62
CA THR A 5 4.66 18.54 6.58
C THR A 5 3.32 18.07 6.01
N ASP A 6 3.35 17.09 5.11
CA ASP A 6 2.15 16.42 4.57
C ASP A 6 1.53 15.48 5.64
N PRO A 7 0.30 15.76 6.11
CA PRO A 7 -0.40 14.89 7.06
C PRO A 7 -0.59 13.45 6.55
N ALA A 8 -0.75 13.25 5.24
CA ALA A 8 -0.96 11.92 4.66
C ALA A 8 0.26 11.01 4.83
N LYS A 9 1.46 11.59 4.95
CA LYS A 9 2.70 10.84 5.11
C LYS A 9 3.02 10.48 6.56
N ARG A 10 2.32 11.07 7.55
CA ARG A 10 2.63 10.99 8.99
C ARG A 10 3.00 9.59 9.47
N HIS A 11 2.24 8.56 9.09
CA HIS A 11 2.49 7.19 9.52
C HIS A 11 3.63 6.51 8.75
N SER A 12 3.61 6.62 7.42
CA SER A 12 4.65 6.03 6.56
C SER A 12 6.05 6.66 6.71
N ALA A 13 6.12 7.86 7.27
CA ALA A 13 7.36 8.57 7.53
C ALA A 13 8.32 7.79 8.43
N GLY A 14 7.78 7.13 9.46
CA GLY A 14 8.57 6.30 10.38
C GLY A 14 9.22 5.09 9.71
N LEU A 15 8.75 4.69 8.52
CA LEU A 15 9.33 3.60 7.73
C LEU A 15 10.30 4.09 6.67
N THR A 16 10.08 5.28 6.12
CA THR A 16 10.72 5.74 4.87
C THR A 16 11.77 6.84 5.08
N LEU A 17 11.65 7.66 6.12
CA LEU A 17 12.56 8.78 6.38
C LEU A 17 13.65 8.40 7.38
N GLY A 18 14.84 8.99 7.26
CA GLY A 18 15.91 8.78 8.23
C GLY A 18 17.04 7.87 7.76
N PRO A 19 18.33 8.17 8.04
CA PRO A 19 19.42 7.23 7.79
C PRO A 19 19.22 5.92 8.54
N GLU A 20 18.61 5.94 9.74
CA GLU A 20 18.28 4.77 10.55
C GLU A 20 17.27 3.83 9.87
N ARG A 21 16.51 4.32 8.90
CA ARG A 21 15.55 3.51 8.11
C ARG A 21 16.12 2.96 6.82
N ALA A 22 17.44 2.98 6.63
CA ALA A 22 18.09 2.46 5.42
C ALA A 22 17.72 1.01 5.10
N PHE A 23 17.63 0.14 6.12
CA PHE A 23 17.25 -1.27 5.94
C PHE A 23 15.77 -1.44 5.52
N ALA A 24 14.85 -0.68 6.13
CA ALA A 24 13.45 -0.71 5.72
C ALA A 24 13.27 -0.25 4.26
N ARG A 25 13.98 0.81 3.87
CA ARG A 25 14.00 1.27 2.48
C ARG A 25 14.58 0.24 1.53
N SER A 26 15.64 -0.49 1.91
CA SER A 26 16.23 -1.50 1.01
C SER A 26 15.25 -2.64 0.71
N TYR A 27 14.46 -3.07 1.70
CA TYR A 27 13.38 -4.04 1.51
C TYR A 27 12.29 -3.53 0.57
N LEU A 28 11.85 -2.28 0.73
CA LEU A 28 10.86 -1.72 -0.19
C LEU A 28 11.44 -1.58 -1.62
N LYS A 29 12.70 -1.15 -1.75
CA LYS A 29 13.37 -1.06 -3.06
C LYS A 29 13.51 -2.42 -3.74
N SER A 30 13.77 -3.49 -2.99
CA SER A 30 13.92 -4.84 -3.57
C SER A 30 12.65 -5.38 -4.21
N ILE A 31 11.48 -4.88 -3.80
CA ILE A 31 10.17 -5.20 -4.38
C ILE A 31 9.68 -4.14 -5.38
N GLY A 32 10.58 -3.26 -5.86
CA GLY A 32 10.33 -2.38 -7.00
C GLY A 32 10.01 -0.91 -6.66
N TYR A 33 10.13 -0.50 -5.40
CA TYR A 33 9.84 0.89 -5.01
C TYR A 33 11.02 1.80 -5.33
N THR A 34 10.74 3.00 -5.83
CA THR A 34 11.76 3.98 -6.19
C THR A 34 12.04 4.96 -5.06
N ASP A 35 13.12 5.75 -5.17
CA ASP A 35 13.38 6.85 -4.25
C ASP A 35 12.27 7.91 -4.26
N ALA A 36 11.62 8.13 -5.41
CA ALA A 36 10.47 9.02 -5.49
C ALA A 36 9.28 8.49 -4.68
N ASP A 37 9.06 7.18 -4.67
CA ASP A 37 7.98 6.54 -3.90
C ASP A 37 8.21 6.65 -2.39
N MET A 38 9.47 6.66 -1.93
CA MET A 38 9.80 6.92 -0.52
C MET A 38 9.36 8.31 -0.05
N GLY A 39 9.13 9.24 -0.97
CA GLY A 39 8.56 10.57 -0.73
C GLY A 39 7.04 10.58 -0.61
N ARG A 40 6.32 9.56 -1.11
CA ARG A 40 4.85 9.51 -1.18
C ARG A 40 4.20 8.93 0.08
N PRO A 41 2.92 9.24 0.37
CA PRO A 41 2.17 8.55 1.42
C PRO A 41 1.88 7.10 1.01
N ILE A 42 2.05 6.17 1.95
CA ILE A 42 1.73 4.75 1.73
C ILE A 42 0.26 4.52 2.03
N VAL A 43 -0.47 3.88 1.11
CA VAL A 43 -1.89 3.57 1.24
C VAL A 43 -2.10 2.07 1.17
N GLY A 44 -2.63 1.47 2.24
CA GLY A 44 -3.02 0.07 2.27
C GLY A 44 -4.30 -0.16 1.48
N VAL A 45 -4.32 -1.19 0.63
CA VAL A 45 -5.49 -1.64 -0.13
C VAL A 45 -5.81 -3.05 0.36
N ALA A 46 -6.74 -3.15 1.30
CA ALA A 46 -7.20 -4.42 1.87
C ALA A 46 -8.44 -4.92 1.14
N HIS A 47 -8.49 -6.21 0.84
CA HIS A 47 -9.66 -6.87 0.26
C HIS A 47 -9.74 -8.36 0.66
N GLU A 48 -10.86 -9.00 0.34
CA GLU A 48 -11.19 -10.37 0.75
C GLU A 48 -11.38 -11.33 -0.44
N TRP A 49 -10.54 -11.23 -1.46
CA TRP A 49 -10.70 -12.05 -2.66
C TRP A 49 -10.38 -13.51 -2.35
N ILE A 50 -11.34 -14.40 -2.62
CA ILE A 50 -11.18 -15.86 -2.61
C ILE A 50 -12.06 -16.48 -3.70
N GLU A 51 -11.72 -17.69 -4.14
CA GLU A 51 -12.38 -18.36 -5.28
C GLU A 51 -13.58 -19.22 -4.88
N THR A 52 -13.96 -19.23 -3.60
CA THR A 52 -14.97 -20.16 -3.06
C THR A 52 -16.40 -19.64 -3.16
N MET A 53 -16.61 -18.36 -3.52
CA MET A 53 -17.89 -17.69 -3.41
C MET A 53 -18.00 -16.47 -4.32
N PRO A 54 -19.22 -16.10 -4.75
CA PRO A 54 -19.38 -15.03 -5.74
C PRO A 54 -19.22 -13.61 -5.18
N CYS A 55 -19.47 -13.38 -3.89
CA CYS A 55 -19.64 -12.02 -3.36
C CYS A 55 -18.35 -11.17 -3.32
N ASN A 56 -17.17 -11.81 -3.32
CA ASN A 56 -15.86 -11.14 -3.30
C ASN A 56 -14.95 -11.57 -4.47
N TYR A 57 -15.50 -12.33 -5.43
CA TYR A 57 -14.74 -12.93 -6.53
C TYR A 57 -14.03 -11.89 -7.42
N ASN A 58 -14.59 -10.68 -7.54
CA ASN A 58 -14.01 -9.59 -8.33
C ASN A 58 -13.11 -8.64 -7.52
N HIS A 59 -12.93 -8.84 -6.22
CA HIS A 59 -12.20 -7.90 -5.36
C HIS A 59 -10.74 -7.69 -5.78
N ARG A 60 -10.07 -8.72 -6.30
CA ARG A 60 -8.69 -8.60 -6.81
C ARG A 60 -8.59 -7.70 -8.05
N GLU A 61 -9.60 -7.72 -8.92
CA GLU A 61 -9.65 -6.81 -10.06
C GLU A 61 -9.92 -5.37 -9.60
N LEU A 62 -10.85 -5.19 -8.67
CA LEU A 62 -11.12 -3.88 -8.05
C LEU A 62 -9.88 -3.30 -7.38
N ALA A 63 -9.13 -4.13 -6.65
CA ALA A 63 -7.87 -3.74 -6.02
C ALA A 63 -6.87 -3.18 -7.04
N ARG A 64 -6.76 -3.77 -8.25
CA ARG A 64 -5.94 -3.23 -9.34
C ARG A 64 -6.33 -1.79 -9.68
N TYR A 65 -7.61 -1.51 -9.92
CA TYR A 65 -8.08 -0.16 -10.25
C TYR A 65 -7.86 0.84 -9.10
N VAL A 66 -8.08 0.42 -7.85
CA VAL A 66 -7.80 1.25 -6.67
C VAL A 66 -6.32 1.63 -6.60
N LYS A 67 -5.42 0.66 -6.81
CA LYS A 67 -3.97 0.91 -6.80
C LYS A 67 -3.55 1.88 -7.90
N ASP A 68 -4.16 1.79 -9.08
CA ASP A 68 -3.87 2.72 -10.18
C ASP A 68 -4.35 4.14 -9.85
N GLY A 69 -5.53 4.28 -9.25
CA GLY A 69 -6.01 5.56 -8.73
C GLY A 69 -5.10 6.18 -7.67
N ILE A 70 -4.61 5.36 -6.72
CA ILE A 70 -3.66 5.82 -5.69
C ILE A 70 -2.37 6.34 -6.33
N ARG A 71 -1.82 5.61 -7.31
CA ARG A 71 -0.61 6.06 -8.04
C ARG A 71 -0.84 7.37 -8.79
N ALA A 72 -1.99 7.49 -9.47
CA ALA A 72 -2.36 8.70 -10.19
C ALA A 72 -2.52 9.91 -9.25
N ALA A 73 -2.97 9.69 -8.02
CA ALA A 73 -3.07 10.70 -6.98
C ALA A 73 -1.73 10.99 -6.25
N GLY A 74 -0.62 10.37 -6.66
CA GLY A 74 0.70 10.58 -6.06
C GLY A 74 0.94 9.79 -4.77
N GLY A 75 0.11 8.78 -4.48
CA GLY A 75 0.30 7.84 -3.38
C GLY A 75 1.06 6.57 -3.79
N MET A 76 1.42 5.77 -2.79
CA MET A 76 2.14 4.51 -2.93
C MET A 76 1.26 3.36 -2.41
N PRO A 77 0.62 2.56 -3.29
CA PRO A 77 -0.32 1.54 -2.84
C PRO A 77 0.38 0.24 -2.40
N VAL A 78 -0.12 -0.36 -1.32
CA VAL A 78 0.29 -1.69 -0.82
C VAL A 78 -0.94 -2.56 -0.70
N GLU A 79 -1.05 -3.60 -1.53
CA GLU A 79 -2.18 -4.53 -1.52
C GLU A 79 -1.98 -5.62 -0.48
N VAL A 80 -3.03 -5.92 0.28
CA VAL A 80 -3.10 -7.03 1.23
C VAL A 80 -4.45 -7.73 1.11
N ASN A 81 -4.46 -9.05 1.24
CA ASN A 81 -5.70 -9.84 1.26
C ASN A 81 -5.99 -10.34 2.68
N THR A 82 -7.26 -10.45 3.04
CA THR A 82 -7.73 -11.09 4.28
C THR A 82 -8.77 -12.17 3.99
N ILE A 83 -9.15 -12.93 5.02
CA ILE A 83 -10.08 -14.05 4.90
C ILE A 83 -11.54 -13.58 4.73
N ALA A 84 -12.34 -14.40 4.07
CA ALA A 84 -13.80 -14.28 4.03
C ALA A 84 -14.45 -15.67 4.07
N ILE A 85 -15.74 -15.69 4.41
CA ILE A 85 -16.63 -16.85 4.37
C ILE A 85 -17.97 -16.45 3.76
N SER A 86 -18.72 -17.43 3.27
CA SER A 86 -20.11 -17.29 2.79
C SER A 86 -21.07 -17.83 3.81
N ASP A 87 -22.10 -17.06 4.12
CA ASP A 87 -23.22 -17.50 4.95
C ASP A 87 -24.21 -18.39 4.19
N GLY A 88 -24.19 -18.33 2.85
CA GLY A 88 -25.04 -19.14 1.97
C GLY A 88 -24.51 -20.54 1.70
#